data_AF-A0A538F770-F1
#
_entry.id   AF-A0A538F770-F1
#
_cell.length_a   1.000
_cell.length_b   1.000
_cell.length_c   1.000
_cell.angle_alpha   90.00
_cell.angle_beta   90.00
_cell.angle_gamma   90.00
#
_symmetry.space_group_name_H-M   'P 1'
#
loop_
_entity.id
_entity.type
_entity.pdbx_description
1 polymer ?
#
loop_
_entity_poly.entity_id
_entity_poly.type
_entity_poly.pdbx_seq_one_letter_code
_entity_poly.pdbx_strand_id
1 'polypeptide(L)'
;MTEEQERPSDEELRAAFEEQLRRIRVEDVLVQTVVTLVNLAGRRMGLPGPEGERDETPDLAQARLAIEAARALMPHLPAEPQSALRDALSQIQLAYARVAQAGEGEAPAAGAPGGESGAAGEQPGTPGEQRAGTDKATKEDEERARARSKIWTPPGT
;
A
#
# COMPACT_ATOMS: atom_id res chain seq x y z
N MET A 1 -5.72 18.31 50.87
CA MET A 1 -5.36 19.31 49.86
C MET A 1 -5.32 18.56 48.55
N THR A 2 -6.42 18.61 47.80
CA THR A 2 -6.52 18.04 46.46
C THR A 2 -5.96 19.08 45.49
N GLU A 3 -4.85 18.74 44.84
CA GLU A 3 -4.27 19.52 43.74
C GLU A 3 -5.23 19.45 42.55
N GLU A 4 -6.01 20.53 42.33
CA GLU A 4 -6.57 20.81 41.02
C GLU A 4 -5.38 21.12 40.09
N GLN A 5 -5.00 20.14 39.27
CA GLN A 5 -4.09 20.37 38.15
C GLN A 5 -4.72 21.43 37.24
N GLU A 6 -4.18 22.66 37.28
CA GLU A 6 -4.48 23.70 36.28
C GLU A 6 -4.29 23.09 34.89
N ARG A 7 -5.41 22.89 34.18
CA ARG A 7 -5.35 22.50 32.77
C ARG A 7 -4.72 23.67 32.01
N PRO A 8 -3.69 23.42 31.17
CA PRO A 8 -3.10 24.46 30.36
C PRO A 8 -4.17 25.14 29.50
N SER A 9 -4.05 26.46 29.36
CA SER A 9 -4.97 27.26 28.56
C SER A 9 -4.88 26.91 27.07
N ASP A 10 -5.91 27.26 26.30
CA ASP A 10 -5.94 27.02 24.85
C ASP A 10 -4.75 27.68 24.11
N GLU A 11 -4.27 28.83 24.60
CA GLU A 11 -3.11 29.53 24.03
C GLU A 11 -1.80 28.80 24.32
N GLU A 12 -1.61 28.32 25.55
CA GLU A 12 -0.45 27.51 25.95
C GLU A 12 -0.42 26.17 25.20
N LEU A 13 -1.58 25.54 25.01
CA LEU A 13 -1.71 24.33 24.21
C LEU A 13 -1.30 24.57 22.76
N ARG A 14 -1.79 25.64 22.11
CA ARG A 14 -1.39 26.01 20.74
C ARG A 14 0.12 26.26 20.63
N ALA A 15 0.69 27.04 21.54
CA ALA A 15 2.12 27.32 21.56
C ALA A 15 2.95 26.03 21.73
N ALA A 16 2.51 25.11 22.58
CA ALA A 16 3.17 23.81 22.77
C ALA A 16 3.10 22.95 21.49
N PHE A 17 1.96 22.91 20.80
CA PHE A 17 1.82 22.20 19.53
C PHE A 17 2.70 22.79 18.41
N GLU A 18 2.75 24.12 18.28
CA GLU A 18 3.62 24.77 17.29
C GLU A 18 5.10 24.46 17.53
N GLU A 19 5.52 24.47 18.80
CA GLU A 19 6.89 24.13 19.19
C GLU A 19 7.20 22.64 18.94
N GLN A 20 6.22 21.75 19.12
CA GLN A 20 6.36 20.34 18.72
C GLN A 20 6.52 20.20 17.20
N LEU A 21 5.71 20.90 16.40
CA LEU A 21 5.80 20.88 14.94
C LEU A 21 7.18 21.37 14.44
N ARG A 22 7.75 22.39 15.08
CA ARG A 22 9.11 22.90 14.76
C ARG A 22 10.22 21.88 14.97
N ARG A 23 10.01 20.90 15.86
CA ARG A 23 11.02 19.87 16.18
C ARG A 23 10.96 18.67 15.24
N ILE A 24 9.88 18.52 14.46
CA ILE A 24 9.74 17.42 13.51
C ILE A 24 10.71 17.64 12.35
N ARG A 25 11.63 16.69 12.15
CA ARG A 25 12.55 16.69 11.02
C ARG A 25 11.96 15.92 9.85
N VAL A 26 12.21 16.38 8.63
CA VAL A 26 11.70 15.73 7.41
C VAL A 26 12.30 14.33 7.27
N GLU A 27 13.57 14.17 7.64
CA GLU A 27 14.29 12.90 7.61
C GLU A 27 13.62 11.84 8.49
N ASP A 28 13.11 12.21 9.66
CA ASP A 28 12.42 11.28 10.56
C ASP A 28 11.08 10.82 9.95
N VAL A 29 10.37 11.73 9.28
CA VAL A 29 9.14 11.41 8.54
C VAL A 29 9.43 10.48 7.37
N LEU A 30 10.52 10.70 6.64
CA LEU A 30 10.94 9.84 5.53
C LEU A 30 11.29 8.42 6.02
N VAL A 31 12.02 8.30 7.14
CA VAL A 31 12.33 7.00 7.76
C VAL A 31 11.03 6.27 8.11
N GLN A 32 10.11 6.94 8.81
CA GLN A 32 8.83 6.33 9.19
C GLN A 32 7.97 5.94 7.98
N THR A 33 8.04 6.74 6.90
CA THR A 33 7.35 6.46 5.64
C THR A 33 7.91 5.19 4.98
N VAL A 34 9.23 5.05 4.90
CA VAL A 34 9.87 3.85 4.33
C VAL A 34 9.54 2.60 5.15
N VAL A 35 9.59 2.68 6.48
CA VAL A 35 9.16 1.58 7.37
C VAL A 35 7.73 1.16 7.05
N THR A 36 6.83 2.13 6.91
CA THR A 36 5.42 1.88 6.60
C THR A 36 5.25 1.21 5.24
N LEU A 37 5.95 1.69 4.20
CA LEU A 37 5.92 1.11 2.86
C LEU A 37 6.44 -0.33 2.82
N VAL A 38 7.54 -0.62 3.52
CA VAL A 38 8.10 -1.98 3.63
C VAL A 38 7.10 -2.93 4.28
N ASN A 39 6.48 -2.52 5.39
CA ASN A 39 5.46 -3.32 6.07
C ASN A 39 4.20 -3.52 5.21
N LEU A 40 3.75 -2.48 4.52
CA LEU A 40 2.62 -2.55 3.61
C LEU A 40 2.90 -3.48 2.43
N ALA A 41 4.10 -3.43 1.86
CA ALA A 41 4.48 -4.34 0.78
C ALA A 41 4.35 -5.81 1.22
N GLY A 42 4.81 -6.15 2.42
CA GLY A 42 4.62 -7.48 3.01
C GLY A 42 3.14 -7.90 3.09
N ARG A 43 2.31 -7.03 3.67
CA ARG A 43 0.86 -7.28 3.80
C ARG A 43 0.16 -7.44 2.44
N ARG A 44 0.50 -6.60 1.45
CA ARG A 44 -0.06 -6.66 0.09
C ARG A 44 0.37 -7.93 -0.67
N MET A 45 1.45 -8.59 -0.25
CA MET A 45 1.81 -9.92 -0.77
C MET A 45 1.09 -11.08 -0.06
N GLY A 46 0.22 -10.80 0.93
CA GLY A 46 -0.42 -11.83 1.75
C GLY A 46 0.53 -12.48 2.77
N LEU A 47 1.68 -11.87 3.05
CA LEU A 47 2.55 -12.34 4.12
C LEU A 47 1.89 -12.05 5.47
N PRO A 48 1.91 -13.00 6.42
CA PRO A 48 1.34 -12.76 7.74
C PRO A 48 2.03 -11.57 8.42
N GLY A 49 1.24 -10.70 9.04
CA GLY A 49 1.76 -9.62 9.88
C GLY A 49 2.44 -10.15 11.15
N PRO A 50 3.03 -9.26 11.98
CA PRO A 50 3.63 -9.65 13.27
C PRO A 50 2.65 -10.36 14.22
N GLU A 51 1.33 -10.15 14.05
CA GLU A 51 0.27 -10.79 14.82
C GLU A 51 -0.32 -12.03 14.13
N GLY A 52 0.26 -12.47 13.00
CA GLY A 52 -0.14 -13.69 12.28
C GLY A 52 -1.38 -13.55 11.39
N GLU A 53 -2.04 -12.39 11.38
CA GLU A 53 -3.25 -12.13 10.62
C GLU A 53 -2.97 -12.00 9.10
N ARG A 54 -3.89 -12.54 8.30
CA ARG A 54 -3.94 -12.41 6.83
C ARG A 54 -5.27 -11.77 6.46
N ASP A 55 -5.37 -10.46 6.62
CA ASP A 55 -6.66 -9.77 6.53
C ASP A 55 -7.08 -9.39 5.11
N GLU A 56 -6.18 -9.49 4.13
CA GLU A 56 -6.41 -8.89 2.82
C GLU A 56 -6.12 -9.86 1.67
N THR A 57 -6.95 -9.80 0.62
CA THR A 57 -6.65 -10.41 -0.68
C THR A 57 -5.31 -9.83 -1.18
N PRO A 58 -4.34 -10.67 -1.58
CA PRO A 58 -3.07 -10.18 -2.09
C PRO A 58 -3.24 -9.24 -3.29
N ASP A 59 -2.51 -8.14 -3.30
CA ASP A 59 -2.43 -7.15 -4.37
C ASP A 59 -0.96 -6.88 -4.71
N LEU A 60 -0.44 -7.63 -5.69
CA LEU A 60 0.95 -7.53 -6.12
C LEU A 60 1.27 -6.21 -6.83
N ALA A 61 0.27 -5.51 -7.37
CA ALA A 61 0.48 -4.19 -7.97
C ALA A 61 0.75 -3.15 -6.88
N GLN A 62 -0.03 -3.18 -5.79
CA GLN A 62 0.22 -2.33 -4.61
C GLN A 62 1.53 -2.69 -3.89
N ALA A 63 1.86 -3.98 -3.79
CA ALA A 63 3.16 -4.40 -3.23
C ALA A 63 4.34 -3.83 -4.04
N ARG A 64 4.27 -3.91 -5.37
CA ARG A 64 5.29 -3.33 -6.26
C ARG A 64 5.40 -1.83 -6.09
N LEU A 65 4.27 -1.12 -6.05
CA LEU A 65 4.25 0.33 -5.85
C LEU A 65 4.95 0.72 -4.55
N ALA A 66 4.67 0.01 -3.45
CA ALA A 66 5.31 0.25 -2.17
C ALA A 66 6.83 0.00 -2.22
N ILE A 67 7.29 -1.07 -2.89
CA ILE A 67 8.71 -1.39 -3.08
C ILE A 67 9.43 -0.27 -3.85
N GLU A 68 8.85 0.19 -4.97
CA GLU A 68 9.45 1.24 -5.80
C GLU A 68 9.48 2.58 -5.06
N ALA A 69 8.40 2.94 -4.36
CA ALA A 69 8.36 4.14 -3.53
C ALA A 69 9.41 4.10 -2.41
N ALA A 70 9.53 2.98 -1.70
CA ALA A 70 10.54 2.81 -0.66
C ALA A 70 11.96 2.96 -1.25
N ARG A 71 12.23 2.32 -2.39
CA ARG A 71 13.51 2.41 -3.10
C ARG A 71 13.84 3.85 -3.51
N ALA A 72 12.86 4.61 -4.00
CA ALA A 72 13.04 6.00 -4.41
C ALA A 72 13.38 6.92 -3.23
N LEU A 73 12.86 6.63 -2.03
CA LEU A 73 13.12 7.42 -0.83
C LEU A 73 14.46 7.08 -0.15
N MET A 74 15.01 5.88 -0.37
CA MET A 74 16.26 5.42 0.28
C MET A 74 17.45 6.38 0.21
N PRO A 75 17.74 7.08 -0.92
CA PRO A 75 18.87 8.01 -0.99
C PRO A 75 18.74 9.24 -0.08
N HIS A 76 17.54 9.52 0.42
CA HIS A 76 17.24 10.70 1.24
C HIS A 76 17.27 10.42 2.75
N LEU A 77 17.47 9.15 3.14
CA LEU A 77 17.50 8.75 4.54
C LEU A 77 18.87 9.02 5.19
N PRO A 78 18.92 9.32 6.49
CA PRO A 78 20.17 9.41 7.22
C PRO A 78 20.89 8.06 7.25
N ALA A 79 22.23 8.08 7.24
CA ALA A 79 23.06 6.88 7.03
C ALA A 79 22.82 5.77 8.06
N GLU A 80 22.52 6.13 9.31
CA GLU A 80 22.35 5.20 10.43
C GLU A 80 21.21 4.19 10.20
N PRO A 81 19.94 4.59 9.97
CA PRO A 81 18.86 3.65 9.66
C PRO A 81 18.92 3.11 8.21
N GLN A 82 19.71 3.72 7.33
CA GLN A 82 19.69 3.42 5.89
C GLN A 82 20.10 1.97 5.57
N SER A 83 21.06 1.41 6.31
CA SER A 83 21.55 0.04 6.10
C SER A 83 20.47 -0.98 6.46
N ALA A 84 19.90 -0.89 7.67
CA ALA A 84 18.85 -1.79 8.14
C ALA A 84 17.61 -1.76 7.24
N LEU A 85 17.21 -0.57 6.78
CA LEU A 85 16.07 -0.43 5.87
C LEU A 85 16.34 -0.99 4.47
N ARG A 86 17.59 -0.88 3.98
CA ARG A 86 18.01 -1.50 2.71
C ARG A 86 17.96 -3.02 2.80
N ASP A 87 18.39 -3.59 3.92
CA ASP A 87 18.35 -5.03 4.16
C ASP A 87 16.90 -5.52 4.20
N ALA A 88 16.04 -4.85 4.95
CA ALA A 88 14.60 -5.15 5.01
C ALA A 88 13.94 -5.05 3.62
N LEU A 89 14.23 -3.99 2.85
CA LEU A 89 13.71 -3.83 1.49
C LEU A 89 14.19 -4.94 0.55
N SER A 90 15.43 -5.40 0.70
CA SER A 90 15.98 -6.51 -0.09
C SER A 90 15.27 -7.83 0.21
N GLN A 91 14.95 -8.09 1.48
CA GLN A 91 14.17 -9.25 1.89
C GLN A 91 12.75 -9.22 1.29
N ILE A 92 12.10 -8.06 1.32
CA ILE A 92 10.78 -7.86 0.69
C ILE A 92 10.83 -8.08 -0.81
N GLN A 93 11.85 -7.57 -1.51
CA GLN A 93 12.02 -7.77 -2.95
C GLN A 93 12.21 -9.24 -3.32
N LEU A 94 12.98 -9.99 -2.53
CA LEU A 94 13.12 -11.44 -2.73
C LEU A 94 11.80 -12.18 -2.50
N ALA A 95 11.04 -11.81 -1.46
CA ALA A 95 9.72 -12.37 -1.22
C ALA A 95 8.76 -12.07 -2.38
N TYR A 96 8.76 -10.83 -2.87
CA TYR A 96 7.95 -10.41 -4.03
C TYR A 96 8.26 -11.24 -5.27
N ALA A 97 9.54 -11.43 -5.60
CA ALA A 97 9.94 -12.25 -6.74
C ALA A 97 9.42 -13.69 -6.64
N ARG A 98 9.46 -14.30 -5.44
CA ARG A 98 8.94 -15.66 -5.23
C ARG A 98 7.42 -15.73 -5.40
N VAL A 99 6.68 -14.77 -4.85
CA VAL A 99 5.21 -14.74 -4.96
C VAL A 99 4.77 -14.46 -6.39
N ALA A 100 5.45 -13.53 -7.09
CA ALA A 100 5.17 -13.23 -8.49
C ALA A 100 5.40 -14.45 -9.40
N GLN A 101 6.52 -15.17 -9.21
CA GLN A 101 6.82 -16.40 -9.94
C GLN A 101 5.79 -17.51 -9.67
N ALA A 102 5.30 -17.62 -8.43
CA ALA A 102 4.26 -18.60 -8.08
C ALA A 102 2.90 -18.29 -8.75
N GLY A 103 2.57 -17.02 -8.95
CA GLY A 103 1.35 -16.59 -9.65
C GLY A 103 1.42 -16.74 -11.18
N GLU A 104 2.62 -16.68 -11.76
CA GLU A 104 2.85 -16.85 -13.20
C GLU A 104 2.94 -18.33 -13.63
N GLY A 105 3.12 -19.25 -12.69
CA GLY A 105 3.22 -20.70 -12.93
C GLY A 105 1.89 -21.41 -13.24
N GLU A 106 0.74 -20.71 -13.15
CA GLU A 106 -0.60 -21.25 -13.38
C GLU A 106 -1.19 -20.75 -14.72
N ALA A 107 -0.39 -20.70 -15.79
CA ALA A 107 -0.91 -20.61 -17.15
C ALA A 107 -1.14 -22.05 -17.67
N PRO A 108 -2.36 -22.44 -18.10
CA PRO A 108 -2.55 -23.78 -18.64
C PRO A 108 -1.76 -23.90 -19.94
N ALA A 109 -0.77 -24.80 -19.93
CA ALA A 109 -0.15 -25.33 -21.13
C ALA A 109 -1.18 -26.15 -21.91
N ALA A 110 -2.10 -25.48 -22.60
CA ALA A 110 -2.94 -26.09 -23.62
C ALA A 110 -2.14 -26.12 -24.92
N GLY A 111 -1.29 -27.14 -25.04
CA GLY A 111 -0.44 -27.36 -26.21
C GLY A 111 -0.09 -28.82 -26.40
N ALA A 112 -1.08 -29.64 -26.79
CA ALA A 112 -0.84 -30.88 -27.52
C ALA A 112 -2.00 -31.14 -28.51
N PRO A 113 -1.73 -31.71 -29.70
CA PRO A 113 -2.56 -31.53 -30.89
C PRO A 113 -3.52 -32.70 -31.16
N GLY A 114 -4.58 -32.42 -31.95
CA GLY A 114 -5.24 -33.39 -32.81
C GLY A 114 -6.71 -33.68 -32.49
N GLY A 115 -7.59 -33.43 -33.47
CA GLY A 115 -8.95 -33.99 -33.53
C GLY A 115 -9.98 -33.06 -34.15
N GLU A 116 -10.19 -33.16 -35.46
CA GLU A 116 -11.22 -32.44 -36.22
C GLU A 116 -12.67 -32.88 -35.89
N SER A 117 -13.58 -31.91 -36.06
CA SER A 117 -14.94 -32.02 -36.61
C SER A 117 -16.13 -32.13 -35.64
N GLY A 118 -17.10 -31.21 -35.82
CA GLY A 118 -18.45 -31.30 -35.27
C GLY A 118 -19.13 -29.95 -35.08
N ALA A 119 -20.18 -29.67 -35.85
CA ALA A 119 -20.76 -28.35 -36.06
C ALA A 119 -21.84 -27.91 -35.05
N ALA A 120 -22.06 -26.58 -35.06
CA ALA A 120 -23.31 -25.84 -34.87
C ALA A 120 -24.03 -25.87 -33.49
N GLY A 121 -24.16 -24.67 -32.91
CA GLY A 121 -25.02 -24.38 -31.77
C GLY A 121 -24.92 -22.90 -31.38
N GLU A 122 -25.47 -22.03 -32.21
CA GLU A 122 -25.59 -20.60 -31.92
C GLU A 122 -26.84 -20.39 -31.05
N GLN A 123 -26.67 -19.91 -29.81
CA GLN A 123 -27.47 -18.81 -29.25
C GLN A 123 -26.91 -18.29 -27.89
N PRO A 124 -27.17 -17.02 -27.56
CA PRO A 124 -26.31 -16.18 -26.72
C PRO A 124 -26.69 -16.20 -25.23
N GLY A 125 -25.68 -16.22 -24.37
CA GLY A 125 -25.82 -16.06 -22.92
C GLY A 125 -24.97 -14.90 -22.40
N THR A 126 -25.61 -13.74 -22.23
CA THR A 126 -25.34 -12.69 -21.23
C THR A 126 -23.88 -12.29 -20.90
N PRO A 127 -23.38 -11.14 -21.41
CA PRO A 127 -22.23 -10.44 -20.83
C PRO A 127 -22.71 -9.55 -19.67
N GLY A 128 -22.95 -10.14 -18.50
CA GLY A 128 -23.50 -9.43 -17.33
C GLY A 128 -22.55 -9.28 -16.14
N GLU A 129 -21.69 -10.27 -15.90
CA GLU A 129 -21.06 -10.39 -14.57
C GLU A 129 -19.70 -9.67 -14.44
N GLN A 130 -19.00 -9.41 -15.54
CA GLN A 130 -17.65 -8.83 -15.48
C GLN A 130 -17.63 -7.28 -15.41
N ARG A 131 -18.72 -6.60 -15.79
CA ARG A 131 -18.79 -5.12 -15.73
C ARG A 131 -19.04 -4.60 -14.32
N ALA A 132 -19.79 -5.34 -13.50
CA ALA A 132 -20.15 -4.88 -12.15
C ALA A 132 -18.93 -4.80 -11.20
N GLY A 133 -17.97 -5.72 -11.34
CA GLY A 133 -16.74 -5.72 -10.54
C GLY A 133 -15.80 -4.56 -10.87
N THR A 134 -15.63 -4.26 -12.16
CA THR A 134 -14.82 -3.11 -12.62
C THR A 134 -15.50 -1.79 -12.29
N ASP A 135 -16.82 -1.71 -12.40
CA ASP A 135 -17.58 -0.49 -12.08
C ASP A 135 -17.57 -0.18 -10.58
N LYS A 136 -17.50 -1.19 -9.71
CA LYS A 136 -17.38 -0.98 -8.26
C LYS A 136 -15.97 -0.54 -7.86
N ALA A 137 -14.94 -1.23 -8.35
CA ALA A 137 -13.54 -0.88 -8.04
C ALA A 137 -13.18 0.54 -8.52
N THR A 138 -13.64 0.92 -9.72
CA THR A 138 -13.45 2.26 -10.26
C THR A 138 -14.17 3.34 -9.44
N LYS A 139 -15.41 3.10 -9.01
CA LYS A 139 -16.13 4.01 -8.11
C LYS A 139 -15.43 4.18 -6.77
N GLU A 140 -14.92 3.10 -6.18
CA GLU A 140 -14.18 3.18 -4.92
C GLU A 140 -12.84 3.94 -5.10
N ASP A 141 -12.14 3.78 -6.22
CA ASP A 141 -10.94 4.56 -6.54
C ASP A 141 -11.23 6.04 -6.75
N GLU A 142 -12.32 6.38 -7.45
CA GLU A 142 -12.78 7.76 -7.61
C GLU A 142 -13.16 8.39 -6.27
N GLU A 143 -13.83 7.65 -5.39
CA GLU A 143 -14.17 8.10 -4.05
C GLU A 143 -12.90 8.34 -3.20
N ARG A 144 -11.94 7.40 -3.24
CA ARG A 144 -10.63 7.57 -2.59
C ARG A 144 -9.89 8.79 -3.13
N ALA A 145 -9.93 9.04 -4.45
CA ALA A 145 -9.32 10.22 -5.06
C ALA A 145 -9.97 11.52 -4.57
N ARG A 146 -11.30 11.58 -4.52
CA ARG A 146 -12.06 12.74 -3.99
C ARG A 146 -11.80 12.95 -2.49
N ALA A 147 -11.63 11.88 -1.72
CA ALA A 147 -11.27 11.98 -0.31
C ALA A 147 -9.88 12.59 -0.13
N ARG A 148 -8.88 12.15 -0.91
CA ARG A 148 -7.52 12.69 -0.86
C ARG A 148 -7.45 14.18 -1.21
N SER A 149 -8.24 14.64 -2.18
CA SER A 149 -8.30 16.07 -2.52
C SER A 149 -8.90 16.94 -1.42
N LYS A 150 -9.68 16.38 -0.47
CA LYS A 150 -10.27 17.12 0.65
C LYS A 150 -9.33 17.27 1.85
N ILE A 151 -8.27 16.46 1.93
CA ILE A 151 -7.35 16.44 3.07
C ILE A 151 -6.39 17.63 3.03
N TRP A 152 -6.10 18.18 1.85
CA TRP A 152 -5.18 19.30 1.68
C TRP A 152 -5.93 20.57 1.31
N THR A 153 -6.05 21.50 2.27
CA THR A 153 -6.44 22.89 2.00
C THR A 153 -5.20 23.76 2.17
N PRO A 154 -4.68 24.38 1.09
CA PRO A 154 -3.48 25.21 1.20
C PRO A 154 -3.75 26.40 2.14
N PRO A 155 -2.81 26.76 3.03
CA PRO A 155 -2.98 27.91 3.90
C PRO A 155 -2.91 29.22 3.08
N GLY A 156 -3.98 30.02 3.12
CA GLY A 156 -3.98 31.42 2.67
C GLY A 156 -4.46 31.72 1.25
N THR A 157 -5.72 31.42 0.93
CA THR A 157 -6.48 32.21 -0.07
C THR A 157 -7.24 33.34 0.60
#